data_AF-A0A919JTB6-F1
#
_entry.id   AF-A0A919JTB6-F1
#
_cell.length_a   1.000
_cell.length_b   1.000
_cell.length_c   1.000
_cell.angle_alpha   90.00
_cell.angle_beta   90.00
_cell.angle_gamma   90.00
#
_symmetry.space_group_name_H-M   'P 1'
#
loop_
_entity.id
_entity.type
_entity.pdbx_description
1 polymer ?
#
loop_
_entity_poly.entity_id
_entity_poly.type
_entity_poly.pdbx_seq_one_letter_code
_entity_poly.pdbx_strand_id
1 'polypeptide(L)'
;MAEITSIDVPEVFRMSDAVLDAAGRLDRLSARVEARRYAEKHVLPGSVTCDPGTVEAAASWQVTLARLAEEVRAFGTELRTAATAYREADEFAARQVRASGHPAFGPGGGAGPR
;
A
#
# COMPACT_ATOMS: atom_id res chain seq x y z
N MET A 1 16.84 -20.13 17.77
CA MET A 1 15.64 -20.47 16.98
C MET A 1 15.32 -19.26 16.12
N ALA A 2 15.71 -19.28 14.85
CA ALA A 2 15.30 -18.24 13.90
C ALA A 2 13.88 -18.59 13.46
N GLU A 3 12.90 -17.83 13.95
CA GLU A 3 11.55 -17.89 13.44
C GLU A 3 11.61 -17.36 12.00
N ILE A 4 11.67 -18.28 11.03
CA ILE A 4 11.57 -17.92 9.62
C ILE A 4 10.10 -17.59 9.41
N THR A 5 9.72 -16.35 9.71
CA THR A 5 8.45 -15.78 9.27
C THR A 5 8.52 -15.72 7.75
N SER A 6 8.02 -16.78 7.10
CA SER A 6 7.81 -16.80 5.66
C SER A 6 6.83 -15.67 5.35
N ILE A 7 7.34 -14.58 4.80
CA ILE A 7 6.51 -13.48 4.32
C ILE A 7 5.98 -13.90 2.96
N ASP A 8 4.66 -13.96 2.84
CA ASP A 8 3.98 -14.13 1.56
C ASP A 8 4.11 -12.82 0.76
N VAL A 9 5.23 -12.70 0.02
CA VAL A 9 5.55 -11.52 -0.78
C VAL A 9 4.41 -11.17 -1.76
N PRO A 10 3.77 -12.12 -2.48
CA PRO A 10 2.56 -11.84 -3.26
C PRO A 10 1.41 -11.21 -2.47
N GLU A 11 1.13 -11.68 -1.25
CA GLU A 11 0.12 -11.06 -0.37
C GLU A 11 0.53 -9.63 0.01
N VAL A 12 1.79 -9.38 0.37
CA VAL A 12 2.25 -8.02 0.72
C VAL A 12 2.13 -7.06 -0.46
N PHE A 13 2.41 -7.50 -1.69
CA PHE A 13 2.16 -6.68 -2.88
C PHE A 13 0.68 -6.36 -3.05
N ARG A 14 -0.22 -7.35 -2.91
CA ARG A 14 -1.68 -7.12 -2.96
C ARG A 14 -2.14 -6.15 -1.89
N MET A 15 -1.63 -6.26 -0.67
CA MET A 15 -1.90 -5.30 0.41
C MET A 15 -1.41 -3.90 0.05
N SER A 16 -0.20 -3.77 -0.49
CA SER A 16 0.34 -2.47 -0.91
C SER A 16 -0.51 -1.81 -2.00
N ASP A 17 -0.98 -2.58 -2.98
CA ASP A 17 -1.85 -2.08 -4.05
C ASP A 17 -3.22 -1.63 -3.50
N ALA A 18 -3.80 -2.40 -2.57
CA ALA A 18 -5.05 -2.03 -1.92
C ALA A 18 -4.94 -0.74 -1.09
N VAL A 19 -3.84 -0.58 -0.36
CA VAL A 19 -3.54 0.63 0.41
C VAL A 19 -3.37 1.85 -0.52
N LEU A 20 -2.64 1.69 -1.62
CA LEU A 20 -2.46 2.77 -2.61
C LEU A 20 -3.77 3.14 -3.32
N ASP A 21 -4.66 2.19 -3.62
CA ASP A 21 -6.00 2.50 -4.13
C ASP A 21 -6.84 3.28 -3.10
N ALA A 22 -6.75 2.90 -1.81
CA ALA A 22 -7.44 3.62 -0.74
C ALA A 22 -6.97 5.08 -0.64
N ALA A 23 -5.66 5.34 -0.71
CA ALA A 23 -5.12 6.71 -0.79
C ALA A 23 -5.68 7.47 -1.99
N GLY A 24 -5.72 6.83 -3.17
CA GLY A 24 -6.32 7.43 -4.37
C GLY A 24 -7.81 7.76 -4.22
N ARG A 25 -8.57 6.95 -3.49
CA ARG A 25 -9.98 7.23 -3.18
C ARG A 25 -10.13 8.42 -2.24
N LEU A 26 -9.27 8.54 -1.23
CA LEU A 26 -9.26 9.67 -0.29
C LEU A 26 -8.94 10.99 -0.99
N ASP A 27 -7.97 11.00 -1.91
CA ASP A 27 -7.68 12.19 -2.73
C ASP A 27 -8.86 12.61 -3.60
N ARG A 28 -9.51 11.65 -4.26
CA ARG A 28 -10.73 11.92 -5.04
C ARG A 28 -11.85 12.47 -4.17
N LEU A 29 -12.00 11.96 -2.93
CA LEU A 29 -12.97 12.48 -1.97
C LEU A 29 -12.65 13.93 -1.59
N SER A 30 -11.39 14.20 -1.25
CA SER A 30 -10.90 15.54 -0.91
C SER A 30 -11.16 16.55 -2.04
N ALA A 31 -10.82 16.19 -3.29
CA ALA A 31 -11.05 17.04 -4.45
C ALA A 31 -12.54 17.34 -4.70
N ARG A 32 -13.44 16.38 -4.43
CA ARG A 32 -14.90 16.62 -4.53
C ARG A 32 -15.41 17.59 -3.46
N VAL A 33 -14.89 17.49 -2.24
CA VAL A 33 -15.24 18.43 -1.15
C VAL A 33 -14.81 19.84 -1.52
N GLU A 34 -13.59 19.98 -2.04
CA GLU A 34 -13.06 21.26 -2.52
C GLU A 34 -13.90 21.83 -3.69
N ALA A 35 -14.17 21.02 -4.72
CA ALA A 35 -14.97 21.46 -5.87
C ALA A 35 -16.36 21.95 -5.47
N ARG A 36 -17.01 21.27 -4.52
CA ARG A 36 -18.34 21.66 -4.02
C ARG A 36 -18.29 22.99 -3.25
N ARG A 37 -17.25 23.19 -2.44
CA ARG A 37 -17.02 24.45 -1.72
C ARG A 37 -16.79 25.63 -2.69
N TYR A 38 -16.07 25.43 -3.79
CA TYR A 38 -15.90 26.46 -4.81
C TYR A 38 -17.20 26.77 -5.56
N ALA A 39 -17.99 25.75 -5.89
CA ALA A 39 -19.30 25.95 -6.53
C ALA A 39 -20.23 26.81 -5.65
N GLU A 40 -20.18 26.64 -4.33
CA GLU A 40 -20.96 27.44 -3.36
C GLU A 40 -20.58 28.92 -3.30
N LYS A 41 -19.34 29.29 -3.67
CA LYS A 41 -18.91 30.69 -3.76
C LYS A 41 -19.45 31.42 -5.00
N HIS A 42 -19.93 30.68 -6.00
CA HIS A 42 -20.41 31.22 -7.28
C HIS A 42 -21.93 31.17 -7.43
N VAL A 43 -22.64 31.07 -6.30
CA VAL A 43 -24.09 30.87 -6.29
C VAL A 43 -24.82 32.20 -6.47
N LEU A 44 -25.87 32.18 -7.29
CA LEU A 44 -26.70 33.36 -7.59
C LEU A 44 -27.45 33.87 -6.34
N PRO A 45 -27.72 35.18 -6.26
CA PRO A 45 -28.57 35.76 -5.20
C PRO A 45 -29.94 35.06 -5.13
N GLY A 46 -30.37 34.68 -3.93
CA GLY A 46 -31.65 33.98 -3.69
C GLY A 46 -31.56 32.46 -3.59
N SER A 47 -30.38 31.88 -3.77
CA SER A 47 -30.17 30.44 -3.61
C SER A 47 -29.96 30.05 -2.15
N VAL A 48 -30.33 28.83 -1.78
CA VAL A 48 -29.99 28.24 -0.48
C VAL A 48 -28.48 27.95 -0.47
N THR A 49 -27.73 28.75 0.27
CA THR A 49 -26.31 28.51 0.54
C THR A 49 -26.16 27.65 1.80
N CYS A 50 -25.12 26.84 1.87
CA CYS A 50 -24.72 26.22 3.12
C CYS A 50 -24.41 27.29 4.17
N ASP A 51 -24.69 27.00 5.44
CA ASP A 51 -24.31 27.88 6.53
C ASP A 51 -22.77 27.94 6.65
N PRO A 52 -22.20 29.04 7.19
CA PRO A 52 -20.75 29.18 7.33
C PRO A 52 -20.07 28.03 8.08
N GLY A 53 -20.73 27.46 9.08
CA GLY A 53 -20.19 26.34 9.86
C GLY A 53 -20.03 25.06 9.02
N THR A 54 -20.98 24.79 8.12
CA THR A 54 -20.85 23.70 7.14
C THR A 54 -19.69 23.93 6.17
N VAL A 55 -19.45 25.17 5.73
CA VAL A 55 -18.33 25.51 4.82
C VAL A 55 -16.97 25.36 5.51
N GLU A 56 -16.87 25.77 6.78
CA GLU A 56 -15.66 25.58 7.59
C GLU A 56 -15.39 24.10 7.90
N ALA A 57 -16.43 23.34 8.25
CA ALA A 57 -16.34 21.90 8.43
C ALA A 57 -15.85 21.23 7.14
N ALA A 58 -16.42 21.55 5.98
CA ALA A 58 -15.96 21.02 4.70
C ALA A 58 -14.47 21.32 4.43
N ALA A 59 -14.00 22.53 4.75
CA ALA A 59 -12.58 22.88 4.62
C ALA A 59 -11.69 22.05 5.56
N SER A 60 -12.10 21.87 6.82
CA SER A 60 -11.39 21.01 7.76
C SER A 60 -11.34 19.55 7.29
N TRP A 61 -12.45 19.03 6.78
CA TRP A 61 -12.55 17.67 6.26
C TRP A 61 -11.66 17.46 5.02
N GLN A 62 -11.61 18.43 4.11
CA GLN A 62 -10.71 18.39 2.96
C GLN A 62 -9.25 18.23 3.41
N VAL A 63 -8.80 19.06 4.36
CA VAL A 63 -7.42 19.01 4.88
C VAL A 63 -7.13 17.66 5.53
N THR A 64 -8.05 17.16 6.36
CA THR A 64 -7.89 15.86 7.03
C THR A 64 -7.84 14.71 6.01
N LEU A 65 -8.71 14.71 5.01
CA LEU A 65 -8.73 13.68 3.96
C LEU A 65 -7.44 13.70 3.13
N ALA A 66 -6.93 14.89 2.79
CA ALA A 66 -5.68 15.02 2.05
C ALA A 66 -4.48 14.49 2.85
N ARG A 67 -4.38 14.83 4.14
CA ARG A 67 -3.33 14.31 5.03
C ARG A 67 -3.41 12.80 5.18
N LEU A 68 -4.61 12.27 5.39
CA LEU A 68 -4.81 10.82 5.48
C LEU A 68 -4.42 10.11 4.17
N ALA A 69 -4.74 10.70 3.02
CA ALA A 69 -4.33 10.14 1.73
C ALA A 69 -2.80 10.09 1.59
N GLU A 70 -2.10 11.11 2.06
CA GLU A 70 -0.64 11.16 2.09
C GLU A 70 -0.03 10.09 3.00
N GLU A 71 -0.52 9.96 4.24
CA GLU A 71 -0.08 8.94 5.20
C GLU A 71 -0.31 7.52 4.67
N VAL A 72 -1.50 7.25 4.14
CA VAL A 72 -1.86 5.94 3.56
C VAL A 72 -0.98 5.64 2.35
N ARG A 73 -0.69 6.64 1.50
CA ARG A 73 0.21 6.47 0.35
C ARG A 73 1.65 6.17 0.78
N ALA A 74 2.17 6.87 1.79
CA ALA A 74 3.49 6.63 2.34
C ALA A 74 3.59 5.18 2.85
N PHE A 75 2.63 4.75 3.66
CA PHE A 75 2.56 3.38 4.17
C PHE A 75 2.50 2.33 3.06
N GLY A 76 1.67 2.54 2.02
CA GLY A 76 1.61 1.63 0.87
C GLY A 76 2.92 1.55 0.10
N THR A 77 3.66 2.66 0.01
CA THR A 77 4.99 2.72 -0.63
C THR A 77 6.04 1.98 0.18
N GLU A 78 6.02 2.12 1.51
CA GLU A 78 6.90 1.39 2.41
C GLU A 78 6.66 -0.12 2.33
N LEU A 79 5.39 -0.57 2.34
CA LEU A 79 5.03 -1.98 2.17
C LEU A 79 5.57 -2.55 0.85
N ARG A 80 5.40 -1.82 -0.25
CA ARG A 80 5.88 -2.23 -1.57
C ARG A 80 7.41 -2.31 -1.61
N THR A 81 8.08 -1.36 -0.96
CA THR A 81 9.54 -1.32 -0.84
C THR A 81 10.05 -2.52 -0.06
N ALA A 82 9.44 -2.81 1.09
CA ALA A 82 9.77 -3.97 1.90
C ALA A 82 9.56 -5.28 1.13
N ALA A 83 8.42 -5.46 0.45
CA ALA A 83 8.14 -6.64 -0.37
C ALA A 83 9.17 -6.85 -1.49
N THR A 84 9.63 -5.75 -2.10
CA THR A 84 10.67 -5.79 -3.13
C THR A 84 12.01 -6.25 -2.54
N ALA A 85 12.41 -5.68 -1.41
CA ALA A 85 13.64 -6.06 -0.72
C ALA A 85 13.62 -7.54 -0.29
N TYR A 86 12.48 -8.04 0.20
CA TYR A 86 12.32 -9.46 0.54
C TYR A 86 12.48 -10.37 -0.68
N ARG A 87 11.86 -10.02 -1.81
CA ARG A 87 12.00 -10.79 -3.06
C ARG A 87 13.45 -10.84 -3.52
N GLU A 88 14.16 -9.71 -3.49
CA GLU A 88 15.56 -9.64 -3.90
C GLU A 88 16.47 -10.48 -2.99
N ALA A 89 16.23 -10.44 -1.67
CA ALA A 89 16.94 -11.26 -0.71
C ALA A 89 16.69 -12.76 -0.93
N ASP A 90 15.44 -13.16 -1.20
CA ASP A 90 15.07 -14.54 -1.49
C ASP A 90 15.71 -15.05 -2.78
N GLU A 91 15.65 -14.26 -3.86
CA GLU A 91 16.31 -14.60 -5.12
C GLU A 91 17.82 -14.73 -4.97
N PHE A 92 18.44 -13.84 -4.18
CA PHE A 92 19.87 -13.90 -3.88
C PHE A 92 20.23 -15.17 -3.09
N ALA A 93 19.47 -15.51 -2.05
CA ALA A 93 19.64 -16.73 -1.29
C ALA A 93 19.46 -17.98 -2.20
N ALA A 94 18.42 -18.01 -3.04
CA ALA A 94 18.17 -19.09 -3.98
C ALA A 94 19.27 -19.25 -5.04
N ARG A 95 19.90 -18.15 -5.47
CA ARG A 95 21.09 -18.19 -6.33
C ARG A 95 22.30 -18.76 -5.60
N GLN A 96 22.53 -18.37 -4.34
CA GLN A 96 23.62 -18.93 -3.55
C GLN A 96 23.45 -20.43 -3.30
N VAL A 97 22.25 -20.90 -2.95
CA VAL A 97 21.98 -22.33 -2.74
C VAL A 97 22.23 -23.14 -4.02
N ARG A 98 21.80 -22.62 -5.18
CA ARG A 98 22.08 -23.25 -6.48
C ARG A 98 23.57 -23.27 -6.82
N ALA A 99 24.29 -22.20 -6.52
CA ALA A 99 25.73 -22.09 -6.80
C ALA A 99 26.61 -22.93 -5.85
N SER A 100 26.17 -23.13 -4.61
CA SER A 100 26.89 -23.91 -3.60
C SER A 100 26.64 -25.42 -3.68
N GLY A 101 25.80 -25.88 -4.62
CA GLY A 101 25.67 -27.29 -4.97
C GLY A 101 25.08 -28.18 -3.88
N HIS A 102 24.25 -27.66 -2.98
CA HIS A 102 23.48 -28.50 -2.08
C HIS A 102 22.29 -29.12 -2.84
N PRO A 103 22.29 -30.44 -3.12
CA PRO A 103 21.15 -31.06 -3.79
C PRO A 103 19.94 -30.99 -2.87
N ALA A 104 18.84 -30.46 -3.40
CA ALA A 104 17.52 -30.70 -2.85
C ALA A 104 17.34 -32.21 -2.68
N PHE A 105 16.99 -32.64 -1.46
CA PHE A 105 16.69 -34.02 -1.08
C PHE A 105 16.21 -34.88 -2.27
N GLY A 106 17.08 -35.75 -2.77
CA GLY A 106 16.71 -36.78 -3.75
C GLY A 106 16.25 -38.05 -3.03
N PRO A 107 15.16 -38.71 -3.46
CA PRO A 107 14.76 -39.99 -2.91
C PRO A 107 15.55 -41.13 -3.59
N GLY A 108 16.24 -41.94 -2.80
CA GLY A 108 16.62 -43.30 -3.19
C GLY A 108 18.00 -43.52 -3.83
N GLY A 109 18.63 -44.63 -3.43
CA GLY A 109 19.90 -45.15 -3.95
C GLY A 109 20.95 -45.22 -2.83
N GLY A 110 21.14 -46.29 -2.06
CA GLY A 110 21.04 -47.70 -2.42
C GLY A 110 22.33 -48.16 -3.10
N ALA A 111 23.42 -48.33 -2.35
CA ALA A 111 24.50 -49.31 -2.57
C ALA A 111 25.70 -49.00 -1.65
N GLY A 112 25.85 -49.77 -0.58
CA GLY A 112 27.15 -49.93 0.09
C GLY A 112 27.79 -51.24 -0.35
N PRO A 113 29.06 -51.28 -0.79
CA PRO A 113 29.77 -52.53 -0.94
C PRO A 113 30.53 -52.87 0.35
N ARG A 114 30.28 -54.13 0.74
CA ARG A 114 31.01 -55.06 1.60
C ARG A 114 32.41 -54.69 2.08
#